data_AF-A0AAW1I7U1-F1
#
_entry.id   AF-A0AAW1I7U1-F1
#
_cell.length_a   1.000
_cell.length_b   1.000
_cell.length_c   1.000
_cell.angle_alpha   90.00
_cell.angle_beta   90.00
_cell.angle_gamma   90.00
#
_symmetry.space_group_name_H-M   'P 1'
#
loop_
_entity.id
_entity.type
_entity.pdbx_description
1 polymer ?
#
loop_
_entity_poly.entity_id
_entity_poly.type
_entity_poly.pdbx_seq_one_letter_code
_entity_poly.pdbx_strand_id
1 'polypeptide(L)'
;MGGGGGDGGGRTRCGVGHGGVGRRRPSISKPKPQITRERTAEEQCCEYADAALCHLNYKENVDFELVKPGFFGGASVLRGLIFHINFTARRRADPDDPLQTFFAQIRLMSMSVRMGDRKIFVDCCVNLGPTHLLPKKVYLAGCQYCYSSVYHPIGGCEKLILGCKNDDAGWLYCDEEDESDSQSESYSDRSLEDSGGCAESRSDPDV
;
A
#
# COMPACT_ATOMS: atom_id res chain seq x y z
N MET A 1 -58.52 22.26 -12.94
CA MET A 1 -59.63 21.44 -13.47
C MET A 1 -59.28 19.98 -13.22
N GLY A 2 -60.17 19.18 -12.62
CA GLY A 2 -60.03 17.73 -12.44
C GLY A 2 -58.96 17.27 -11.42
N GLY A 3 -59.17 16.27 -10.56
CA GLY A 3 -60.41 15.56 -10.19
C GLY A 3 -60.24 14.04 -10.05
N GLY A 4 -60.56 13.49 -8.86
CA GLY A 4 -60.62 12.04 -8.57
C GLY A 4 -59.26 11.36 -8.35
N GLY A 5 -59.12 10.33 -7.51
CA GLY A 5 -60.12 9.59 -6.72
C GLY A 5 -59.91 8.08 -6.85
N GLY A 6 -59.89 7.31 -5.74
CA GLY A 6 -59.67 5.87 -5.82
C GLY A 6 -59.36 5.18 -4.48
N ASP A 7 -60.39 4.99 -3.64
CA ASP A 7 -60.34 4.03 -2.52
C ASP A 7 -60.24 2.57 -3.02
N GLY A 8 -59.64 1.69 -2.22
CA GLY A 8 -59.44 0.28 -2.56
C GLY A 8 -59.21 -0.63 -1.35
N GLY A 9 -60.19 -0.72 -0.45
CA GLY A 9 -60.08 -1.55 0.76
C GLY A 9 -60.17 -3.06 0.49
N GLY A 10 -59.27 -3.85 1.09
CA GLY A 10 -59.29 -5.32 1.09
C GLY A 10 -59.46 -5.90 2.50
N ARG A 11 -60.55 -6.63 2.75
CA ARG A 11 -60.93 -7.13 4.08
C ARG A 11 -60.30 -8.49 4.46
N THR A 12 -59.84 -8.57 5.71
CA THR A 12 -59.82 -9.74 6.63
C THR A 12 -59.95 -11.17 6.09
N ARG A 13 -59.06 -12.06 6.56
CA ARG A 13 -59.47 -13.37 7.09
C ARG A 13 -58.54 -13.83 8.23
N CYS A 14 -59.07 -13.86 9.45
CA CYS A 14 -58.40 -14.47 10.60
C CYS A 14 -58.66 -15.98 10.58
N GLY A 15 -57.64 -16.78 10.31
CA GLY A 15 -57.72 -18.24 10.40
C GLY A 15 -57.36 -18.73 11.81
N VAL A 16 -58.35 -19.20 12.56
CA VAL A 16 -58.13 -19.87 13.86
C VAL A 16 -57.75 -21.33 13.61
N GLY A 17 -56.47 -21.67 13.82
CA GLY A 17 -55.95 -23.03 13.70
C GLY A 17 -55.62 -23.64 15.06
N HIS A 18 -56.57 -24.32 15.69
CA HIS A 18 -56.27 -25.20 16.82
C HIS A 18 -55.65 -26.51 16.29
N GLY A 19 -54.35 -26.70 16.54
CA GLY A 19 -53.61 -27.90 16.17
C GLY A 19 -52.50 -28.18 17.16
N GLY A 20 -52.78 -29.01 18.17
CA GLY A 20 -51.79 -29.40 19.18
C GLY A 20 -50.76 -30.35 18.59
N VAL A 21 -49.50 -29.91 18.48
CA VAL A 21 -48.36 -30.78 18.16
C VAL A 21 -47.29 -30.54 19.22
N GLY A 22 -46.86 -31.62 19.90
CA GLY A 22 -45.97 -31.55 21.05
C GLY A 22 -44.62 -30.91 20.72
N ARG A 23 -44.42 -29.65 21.16
CA ARG A 23 -43.15 -28.94 21.03
C ARG A 23 -42.10 -29.57 21.95
N ARG A 24 -41.37 -30.58 21.47
CA ARG A 24 -40.10 -30.98 22.08
C ARG A 24 -39.21 -29.74 22.17
N ARG A 25 -38.72 -29.41 23.37
CA ARG A 25 -37.74 -28.31 23.52
C ARG A 25 -36.58 -28.58 22.56
N PRO A 26 -36.22 -27.65 21.67
CA PRO A 26 -34.96 -27.74 20.95
C PRO A 26 -33.85 -27.85 21.99
N SER A 27 -33.06 -28.91 21.92
CA SER A 27 -31.84 -29.01 22.70
C SER A 27 -30.93 -27.87 22.26
N ILE A 28 -30.73 -26.88 23.14
CA ILE A 28 -29.78 -25.80 22.92
C ILE A 28 -28.38 -26.44 22.98
N SER A 29 -27.91 -26.93 21.83
CA SER A 29 -26.53 -27.34 21.67
C SER A 29 -25.67 -26.13 21.97
N LYS A 30 -24.75 -26.27 22.93
CA LYS A 30 -23.82 -25.19 23.28
C LYS A 30 -23.10 -24.78 21.99
N PRO A 31 -23.11 -23.50 21.58
CA PRO A 31 -22.45 -23.08 20.35
C PRO A 31 -20.99 -23.49 20.43
N LYS A 32 -20.56 -24.34 19.50
CA LYS A 32 -19.19 -24.82 19.42
C LYS A 32 -18.29 -23.59 19.25
N PRO A 33 -17.26 -23.36 20.10
CA PRO A 33 -16.45 -22.17 20.02
C PRO A 33 -15.81 -22.10 18.64
N GLN A 34 -16.20 -21.10 17.85
CA GLN A 34 -15.61 -20.84 16.55
C GLN A 34 -14.25 -20.20 16.81
N ILE A 35 -13.20 -21.02 16.77
CA ILE A 35 -11.81 -20.55 16.79
C ILE A 35 -11.65 -19.64 15.57
N THR A 36 -11.58 -18.33 15.82
CA THR A 36 -11.37 -17.35 14.77
C THR A 36 -9.91 -17.48 14.34
N ARG A 37 -9.67 -17.87 13.08
CA ARG A 37 -8.30 -17.95 12.55
C ARG A 37 -7.64 -16.58 12.68
N GLU A 38 -6.45 -16.57 13.27
CA GLU A 38 -5.61 -15.39 13.32
C GLU A 38 -5.20 -15.01 11.90
N ARG A 39 -5.45 -13.75 11.51
CA ARG A 39 -5.08 -13.25 10.18
C ARG A 39 -3.56 -13.08 10.09
N THR A 40 -2.97 -13.45 8.96
CA THR A 40 -1.55 -13.21 8.73
C THR A 40 -1.26 -11.71 8.58
N ALA A 41 -0.01 -11.30 8.79
CA ALA A 41 0.42 -9.92 8.54
C ALA A 41 0.24 -9.52 7.06
N GLU A 42 0.39 -10.47 6.14
CA GLU A 42 0.17 -10.27 4.71
C GLU A 42 -1.30 -10.00 4.38
N GLU A 43 -2.24 -10.80 4.94
CA GLU A 43 -3.68 -10.58 4.79
C GLU A 43 -4.12 -9.20 5.31
N GLN A 44 -3.52 -8.74 6.42
CA GLN A 44 -3.76 -7.40 6.96
C GLN A 44 -3.17 -6.30 6.06
N CYS A 45 -1.99 -6.52 5.49
CA CYS A 45 -1.36 -5.57 4.57
C CYS A 45 -2.19 -5.37 3.29
N CYS A 46 -2.71 -6.46 2.70
CA CYS A 46 -3.65 -6.38 1.57
C CYS A 46 -4.89 -5.56 1.93
N GLU A 47 -5.57 -5.90 3.03
CA GLU A 47 -6.78 -5.21 3.49
C GLU A 47 -6.56 -3.69 3.70
N TYR A 48 -5.38 -3.30 4.17
CA TYR A 48 -5.02 -1.90 4.40
C TYR A 48 -4.65 -1.17 3.11
N ALA A 49 -3.96 -1.83 2.18
CA ALA A 49 -3.63 -1.29 0.86
C ALA A 49 -4.90 -1.09 0.01
N ASP A 50 -5.78 -2.09 -0.02
CA ASP A 50 -7.08 -2.01 -0.71
C ASP A 50 -7.93 -0.86 -0.15
N ALA A 51 -8.04 -0.74 1.18
CA ALA A 51 -8.79 0.35 1.82
C ALA A 51 -8.22 1.73 1.48
N ALA A 52 -6.89 1.89 1.50
CA ALA A 52 -6.21 3.13 1.13
C ALA A 52 -6.42 3.50 -0.34
N LEU A 53 -6.30 2.53 -1.25
CA LEU A 53 -6.46 2.74 -2.68
C LEU A 53 -7.92 3.05 -3.06
N CYS A 54 -8.89 2.35 -2.45
CA CYS A 54 -10.31 2.67 -2.60
C CYS A 54 -10.62 4.11 -2.15
N HIS A 55 -10.03 4.54 -1.02
CA HIS A 55 -10.17 5.91 -0.53
C HIS A 55 -9.58 6.94 -1.49
N LEU A 56 -8.37 6.69 -2.01
CA LEU A 56 -7.71 7.57 -2.98
C LEU A 56 -8.50 7.70 -4.28
N ASN A 57 -8.86 6.57 -4.89
CA ASN A 57 -9.61 6.52 -6.16
C ASN A 57 -10.93 7.28 -6.07
N TYR A 58 -11.67 7.10 -4.95
CA TYR A 58 -12.90 7.83 -4.68
C TYR A 58 -12.66 9.34 -4.46
N LYS A 59 -11.63 9.71 -3.66
CA LYS A 59 -11.38 11.09 -3.25
C LYS A 59 -10.84 11.97 -4.39
N GLU A 60 -9.91 11.46 -5.17
CA GLU A 60 -9.25 12.21 -6.25
C GLU A 60 -9.87 11.96 -7.64
N ASN A 61 -10.90 11.10 -7.72
CA ASN A 61 -11.54 10.67 -8.96
C ASN A 61 -10.52 10.09 -9.98
N VAL A 62 -9.76 9.10 -9.53
CA VAL A 62 -8.73 8.38 -10.30
C VAL A 62 -8.99 6.87 -10.28
N ASP A 63 -8.48 6.12 -11.27
CA ASP A 63 -8.62 4.66 -11.35
C ASP A 63 -7.26 3.96 -11.33
N PHE A 64 -6.70 3.78 -10.14
CA PHE A 64 -5.53 2.93 -9.90
C PHE A 64 -5.94 1.52 -9.48
N GLU A 65 -5.20 0.51 -9.94
CA GLU A 65 -5.29 -0.88 -9.48
C GLU A 65 -4.13 -1.23 -8.53
N LEU A 66 -4.40 -1.98 -7.47
CA LEU A 66 -3.37 -2.45 -6.53
C LEU A 66 -2.53 -3.52 -7.24
N VAL A 67 -1.23 -3.29 -7.34
CA VAL A 67 -0.28 -4.25 -7.94
C VAL A 67 0.39 -5.08 -6.86
N LYS A 68 0.81 -4.45 -5.75
CA LYS A 68 1.44 -5.17 -4.63
C LYS A 68 1.26 -4.46 -3.28
N PRO A 69 0.85 -5.17 -2.21
CA PRO A 69 1.00 -4.67 -0.85
C PRO A 69 2.51 -4.57 -0.51
N GLY A 70 2.94 -3.45 0.06
CA GLY A 70 4.32 -3.23 0.46
C GLY A 70 4.56 -3.61 1.91
N PHE A 71 5.52 -2.92 2.53
CA PHE A 71 5.76 -3.04 3.97
C PHE A 71 4.81 -2.12 4.74
N PHE A 72 4.49 -2.52 5.97
CA PHE A 72 3.82 -1.67 6.93
C PHE A 72 4.56 -1.66 8.27
N GLY A 73 4.53 -0.52 8.96
CA GLY A 73 4.89 -0.36 10.36
C GLY A 73 3.67 0.12 11.14
N GLY A 74 3.67 -0.02 12.45
CA GLY A 74 2.56 0.47 13.26
C GLY A 74 2.84 0.48 14.75
N ALA A 75 2.01 1.25 15.46
CA ALA A 75 2.10 1.47 16.89
C ALA A 75 0.73 1.49 17.55
N SER A 76 0.68 1.03 18.80
CA SER A 76 -0.47 1.22 19.67
C SER A 76 -0.53 2.65 20.19
N VAL A 77 -1.71 3.26 20.10
CA VAL A 77 -2.01 4.58 20.65
C VAL A 77 -3.21 4.48 21.60
N LEU A 78 -3.43 5.49 22.45
CA LEU A 78 -4.45 5.48 23.51
C LEU A 78 -5.88 5.12 23.03
N ARG A 79 -6.19 5.33 21.74
CA ARG A 79 -7.51 5.05 21.14
C ARG A 79 -7.48 4.06 19.97
N GLY A 80 -6.47 3.19 19.90
CA GLY A 80 -6.43 2.10 18.91
C GLY A 80 -5.03 1.84 18.35
N LEU A 81 -4.97 1.51 17.07
CA LEU A 81 -3.73 1.23 16.35
C LEU A 81 -3.56 2.25 15.21
N ILE A 82 -2.33 2.73 15.01
CA ILE A 82 -1.92 3.47 13.81
C ILE A 82 -0.99 2.56 13.02
N PHE A 83 -1.24 2.43 11.72
CA PHE A 83 -0.36 1.78 10.77
C PHE A 83 0.02 2.75 9.66
N HIS A 84 1.28 2.68 9.26
CA HIS A 84 1.82 3.31 8.07
C HIS A 84 2.17 2.21 7.09
N ILE A 85 1.64 2.30 5.88
CA ILE A 85 1.81 1.29 4.83
C ILE A 85 2.32 1.95 3.56
N ASN A 86 3.27 1.31 2.88
CA ASN A 86 3.44 1.50 1.45
C ASN A 86 2.79 0.38 0.68
N PHE A 87 2.35 0.70 -0.53
CA PHE A 87 1.91 -0.27 -1.53
C PHE A 87 2.19 0.31 -2.91
N THR A 88 2.23 -0.56 -3.93
CA THR A 88 2.39 -0.12 -5.32
C THR A 88 1.10 -0.31 -6.11
N ALA A 89 0.77 0.68 -6.92
CA ALA A 89 -0.42 0.71 -7.76
C ALA A 89 -0.09 1.33 -9.13
N ARG A 90 -0.90 1.04 -10.13
CA ARG A 90 -0.74 1.55 -11.51
C ARG A 90 -2.09 2.03 -12.03
N ARG A 91 -2.14 3.01 -12.94
CA ARG A 91 -3.41 3.38 -13.59
C ARG A 91 -3.97 2.20 -14.39
N ARG A 92 -5.25 1.87 -14.24
CA ARG A 92 -5.86 0.80 -15.05
C ARG A 92 -6.01 1.18 -16.53
N ALA A 93 -6.14 2.48 -16.81
CA ALA A 93 -6.34 2.99 -18.16
C ALA A 93 -5.13 2.81 -19.10
N ASP A 94 -3.93 2.60 -18.54
CA ASP A 94 -2.68 2.46 -19.29
C ASP A 94 -1.78 1.42 -18.58
N PRO A 95 -1.57 0.22 -19.15
CA PRO A 95 -0.77 -0.83 -18.55
C PRO A 95 0.74 -0.51 -18.55
N ASP A 96 1.18 0.45 -19.36
CA ASP A 96 2.56 0.90 -19.48
C ASP A 96 2.86 2.11 -18.56
N ASP A 97 1.84 2.65 -17.88
CA ASP A 97 1.97 3.69 -16.84
C ASP A 97 2.97 3.23 -15.76
N PRO A 98 3.98 4.05 -15.42
CA PRO A 98 5.03 3.64 -14.50
C PRO A 98 4.46 3.34 -13.12
N LEU A 99 4.80 2.16 -12.58
CA LEU A 99 4.33 1.71 -11.27
C LEU A 99 4.58 2.77 -10.19
N GLN A 100 3.51 3.28 -9.58
CA GLN A 100 3.57 4.31 -8.54
C GLN A 100 3.64 3.66 -7.16
N THR A 101 4.43 4.23 -6.24
CA THR A 101 4.42 3.84 -4.83
C THR A 101 3.62 4.85 -4.02
N PHE A 102 2.75 4.36 -3.14
CA PHE A 102 1.92 5.18 -2.28
C PHE A 102 2.36 5.05 -0.82
N PHE A 103 2.06 6.08 -0.02
CA PHE A 103 2.04 6.03 1.44
C PHE A 103 0.61 6.21 1.92
N ALA A 104 0.18 5.42 2.90
CA ALA A 104 -1.06 5.69 3.61
C ALA A 104 -0.91 5.55 5.13
N GLN A 105 -1.63 6.40 5.86
CA GLN A 105 -1.87 6.22 7.29
C GLN A 105 -3.25 5.62 7.49
N ILE A 106 -3.25 4.45 8.14
CA ILE A 106 -4.45 3.71 8.55
C ILE A 106 -4.59 3.80 10.06
N ARG A 107 -5.79 4.06 10.53
CA ARG A 107 -6.15 4.05 11.96
C ARG A 107 -7.23 3.00 12.20
N LEU A 108 -6.96 2.06 13.10
CA LEU A 108 -7.98 1.13 13.57
C LEU A 108 -8.50 1.59 14.91
N MET A 109 -9.75 2.02 14.97
CA MET A 109 -10.40 2.29 16.26
C MET A 109 -11.06 1.00 16.78
N SER A 110 -10.62 0.55 17.95
CA SER A 110 -11.36 -0.46 18.70
C SER A 110 -12.50 0.22 19.45
N MET A 111 -13.71 0.12 18.90
CA MET A 111 -14.94 0.59 19.55
C MET A 111 -15.69 -0.53 20.29
N SER A 112 -15.12 -1.74 20.32
CA SER A 112 -15.77 -2.96 20.80
C SER A 112 -14.76 -3.89 21.46
N VAL A 113 -15.15 -4.55 22.54
CA VAL A 113 -14.35 -5.62 23.18
C VAL A 113 -14.31 -6.88 22.27
N ARG A 114 -15.16 -6.95 21.24
CA ARG A 114 -15.16 -8.03 20.25
C ARG A 114 -14.22 -7.67 19.10
N MET A 115 -13.19 -8.48 18.89
CA MET A 115 -12.14 -8.24 17.88
C MET A 115 -12.62 -8.17 16.42
N GLY A 116 -13.89 -8.51 16.12
CA GLY A 116 -14.46 -8.48 14.78
C GLY A 116 -14.98 -7.12 14.30
N ASP A 117 -15.27 -6.18 15.19
CA ASP A 117 -15.91 -4.90 14.83
C ASP A 117 -14.89 -3.77 14.52
N ARG A 118 -13.66 -4.12 14.08
CA ARG A 118 -12.60 -3.13 13.82
C ARG A 118 -12.96 -2.30 12.59
N LYS A 119 -13.14 -0.99 12.76
CA LYS A 119 -13.30 -0.05 11.65
C LYS A 119 -11.93 0.46 11.20
N ILE A 120 -11.67 0.30 9.90
CA ILE A 120 -10.50 0.85 9.20
C ILE A 120 -10.83 2.29 8.83
N PHE A 121 -9.99 3.24 9.24
CA PHE A 121 -10.04 4.64 8.81
C PHE A 121 -8.77 4.97 8.05
N VAL A 122 -8.89 5.52 6.84
CA VAL A 122 -7.76 6.06 6.08
C VAL A 122 -7.65 7.54 6.44
N ASP A 123 -6.60 7.93 7.16
CA ASP A 123 -6.35 9.32 7.54
C ASP A 123 -5.74 10.12 6.37
N CYS A 124 -4.84 9.48 5.61
CA CYS A 124 -4.28 9.98 4.37
C CYS A 124 -3.86 8.83 3.44
N CYS A 125 -3.83 9.11 2.14
CA CYS A 125 -3.17 8.32 1.12
C CYS A 125 -2.50 9.30 0.13
N VAL A 126 -1.21 9.13 -0.15
CA VAL A 126 -0.37 10.06 -0.91
C VAL A 126 0.46 9.28 -1.92
N ASN A 127 0.52 9.75 -3.18
CA ASN A 127 1.45 9.21 -4.16
C ASN A 127 2.87 9.73 -3.85
N LEU A 128 3.83 8.84 -3.70
CA LEU A 128 5.26 9.17 -3.53
C LEU A 128 6.00 9.25 -4.88
N GLY A 129 5.35 8.87 -5.98
CA GLY A 129 5.87 8.90 -7.34
C GLY A 129 6.26 7.51 -7.87
N PRO A 130 6.94 7.48 -9.04
CA PRO A 130 7.37 6.23 -9.67
C PRO A 130 8.30 5.41 -8.77
N THR A 131 8.00 4.13 -8.62
CA THR A 131 8.70 3.21 -7.71
C THR A 131 10.20 3.10 -8.00
N HIS A 132 10.60 3.21 -9.26
CA HIS A 132 12.00 3.15 -9.69
C HIS A 132 12.81 4.42 -9.40
N LEU A 133 12.14 5.54 -9.09
CA LEU A 133 12.77 6.80 -8.69
C LEU A 133 12.83 6.98 -7.16
N LEU A 134 12.30 6.03 -6.38
CA LEU A 134 12.42 6.08 -4.93
C LEU A 134 13.87 5.83 -4.48
N PRO A 135 14.35 6.53 -3.44
CA PRO A 135 15.71 6.38 -2.95
C PRO A 135 15.92 4.97 -2.40
N LYS A 136 17.04 4.32 -2.76
CA LYS A 136 17.41 2.96 -2.30
C LYS A 136 17.41 2.82 -0.76
N LYS A 137 17.60 3.92 -0.03
CA LYS A 137 17.57 3.99 1.43
C LYS A 137 16.29 4.69 1.88
N VAL A 138 15.46 3.97 2.64
CA VAL A 138 14.26 4.53 3.28
C VAL A 138 14.63 5.55 4.33
N TYR A 139 14.07 6.76 4.22
CA TYR A 139 14.14 7.81 5.23
C TYR A 139 12.80 7.92 5.97
N LEU A 140 12.83 7.76 7.30
CA LEU A 140 11.62 7.68 8.13
C LEU A 140 10.97 9.04 8.45
N ALA A 141 11.55 10.16 7.99
CA ALA A 141 11.02 11.53 8.20
C ALA A 141 10.59 11.83 9.66
N GLY A 142 11.37 11.37 10.65
CA GLY A 142 11.10 11.54 12.07
C GLY A 142 9.95 10.69 12.64
N CYS A 143 9.34 9.82 11.84
CA CYS A 143 8.20 8.99 12.25
C CYS A 143 8.56 8.04 13.41
N GLN A 144 7.83 8.20 14.52
CA GLN A 144 8.01 7.38 15.73
C GLN A 144 7.27 6.03 15.69
N TYR A 145 6.47 5.77 14.65
CA TYR A 145 5.64 4.55 14.52
C TYR A 145 6.24 3.49 13.58
N CYS A 146 7.29 3.84 12.83
CA CYS A 146 7.94 2.96 11.85
C CYS A 146 9.37 2.67 12.31
N TYR A 147 9.75 1.39 12.34
CA TYR A 147 11.12 0.99 12.69
C TYR A 147 12.03 0.87 11.46
N SER A 148 11.48 0.53 10.29
CA SER A 148 12.18 0.50 9.00
C SER A 148 11.20 0.31 7.84
N SER A 149 11.71 0.34 6.60
CA SER A 149 11.06 -0.15 5.38
C SER A 149 9.77 0.53 4.89
N VAL A 150 9.32 1.61 5.53
CA VAL A 150 8.21 2.45 5.05
C VAL A 150 8.75 3.83 4.64
N TYR A 151 8.58 4.20 3.38
CA TYR A 151 8.81 5.53 2.83
C TYR A 151 7.71 6.50 3.29
N HIS A 152 8.11 7.67 3.80
CA HIS A 152 7.21 8.73 4.23
C HIS A 152 7.22 9.92 3.26
N PRO A 153 6.08 10.63 3.06
CA PRO A 153 6.06 11.89 2.34
C PRO A 153 6.81 13.00 3.09
N ILE A 154 7.33 13.97 2.35
CA ILE A 154 7.97 15.18 2.86
C ILE A 154 6.97 15.96 3.73
N GLY A 155 7.40 16.44 4.89
CA GLY A 155 6.51 17.14 5.84
C GLY A 155 5.46 16.24 6.51
N GLY A 156 5.45 14.94 6.23
CA GLY A 156 4.42 14.01 6.71
C GLY A 156 3.10 14.13 5.92
N CYS A 157 2.00 13.64 6.51
CA CYS A 157 0.67 13.90 5.99
C CYS A 157 0.10 15.17 6.63
N GLU A 158 -0.36 16.13 5.84
CA GLU A 158 -0.89 17.43 6.33
C GLU A 158 -2.05 17.30 7.32
N LYS A 159 -2.77 16.17 7.31
CA LYS A 159 -3.89 15.87 8.23
C LYS A 159 -3.47 15.18 9.54
N LEU A 160 -2.18 15.07 9.84
CA LEU A 160 -1.70 14.37 11.03
C LEU A 160 -2.10 15.08 12.33
N ILE A 161 -2.86 14.37 13.15
CA ILE A 161 -3.15 14.78 14.52
C ILE A 161 -1.94 14.50 15.45
N LEU A 162 -1.09 13.53 15.11
CA LEU A 162 0.14 13.17 15.85
C LEU A 162 1.18 12.54 14.89
N GLY A 163 2.44 12.97 14.95
CA GLY A 163 3.58 12.05 14.73
C GLY A 163 4.62 12.36 13.65
N CYS A 164 4.29 13.03 12.54
CA CYS A 164 5.27 13.34 11.49
C CYS A 164 5.25 14.85 11.17
N LYS A 165 6.18 15.58 11.79
CA LYS A 165 6.58 16.93 11.39
C LYS A 165 8.10 16.95 11.35
N ASN A 166 8.66 17.02 10.14
CA ASN A 166 10.05 17.38 9.91
C ASN A 166 10.03 18.65 9.09
N ASP A 167 10.26 19.79 9.73
CA ASP A 167 10.31 21.10 9.06
C ASP A 167 11.63 21.28 8.25
N ASP A 168 12.62 20.41 8.48
CA ASP A 168 13.97 20.46 7.88
C ASP A 168 14.23 19.44 6.75
N ALA A 169 13.23 18.66 6.32
CA ALA A 169 13.40 17.58 5.32
C ALA A 169 13.37 18.10 3.86
N GLY A 170 14.22 19.09 3.55
CA GLY A 170 14.49 19.49 2.17
C GLY A 170 15.33 18.43 1.45
N TRP A 171 14.80 17.84 0.38
CA TRP A 171 15.60 17.00 -0.51
C TRP A 171 16.50 17.91 -1.34
N LEU A 172 17.78 17.93 -1.01
CA LEU A 172 18.80 18.19 -2.03
C LEU A 172 18.76 16.99 -2.98
N TYR A 173 18.41 17.25 -4.23
CA TYR A 173 18.80 16.37 -5.31
C TYR A 173 20.33 16.30 -5.27
N CYS A 174 20.88 15.11 -5.05
CA CYS A 174 22.23 14.85 -5.52
C CYS A 174 22.09 14.70 -7.03
N ASP A 175 22.28 15.80 -7.75
CA ASP A 175 22.64 15.70 -9.15
C ASP A 175 23.97 14.92 -9.18
N GLU A 176 23.91 13.67 -9.63
CA GLU A 176 25.10 12.89 -9.95
C GLU A 176 25.70 13.57 -11.18
N GLU A 177 26.67 14.48 -10.97
CA GLU A 177 27.31 15.21 -12.05
C GLU A 177 27.93 14.22 -13.04
N ASP A 178 27.48 14.26 -14.30
CA ASP A 178 27.99 13.45 -15.40
C ASP A 178 29.45 13.84 -15.71
N GLU A 179 30.42 13.24 -15.02
CA GLU A 179 31.84 13.28 -15.42
C GLU A 179 32.02 12.55 -16.76
N SER A 180 31.82 13.31 -17.84
CA SER A 180 32.03 12.88 -19.22
C SER A 180 33.36 13.42 -19.75
N ASP A 181 34.23 12.46 -20.11
CA ASP A 181 35.40 12.52 -20.99
C ASP A 181 36.18 13.84 -21.18
N SER A 182 37.50 13.77 -20.96
CA SER A 182 38.44 14.38 -21.90
C SER A 182 39.82 13.70 -21.92
N GLN A 183 40.19 13.25 -23.12
CA GLN A 183 41.55 12.81 -23.45
C GLN A 183 42.49 14.03 -23.54
N SER A 184 43.76 13.88 -23.15
CA SER A 184 44.83 14.79 -23.59
C SER A 184 46.16 14.06 -23.74
N GLU A 185 46.64 13.93 -24.97
CA GLU A 185 47.98 13.42 -25.29
C GLU A 185 49.05 14.53 -25.25
N SER A 186 50.24 14.24 -24.75
CA SER A 186 51.56 14.71 -25.24
C SER A 186 52.70 14.10 -24.39
N TYR A 187 53.57 13.24 -24.93
CA TYR A 187 54.82 13.54 -25.67
C TYR A 187 55.93 14.17 -24.78
N SER A 188 57.16 13.64 -24.60
CA SER A 188 57.78 12.35 -24.98
C SER A 188 59.19 12.16 -24.35
N ASP A 189 59.79 10.98 -24.58
CA ASP A 189 61.22 10.69 -24.84
C ASP A 189 62.10 9.97 -23.77
N ARG A 190 62.90 9.00 -24.30
CA ARG A 190 64.06 8.24 -23.77
C ARG A 190 63.85 7.11 -22.75
N SER A 191 64.45 5.91 -22.90
CA SER A 191 65.25 5.30 -23.99
C SER A 191 65.49 3.80 -23.69
N LEU A 192 65.72 2.96 -24.73
CA LEU A 192 66.65 1.79 -24.82
C LEU A 192 66.67 0.75 -23.64
N GLU A 193 66.61 -0.58 -23.78
CA GLU A 193 66.70 -1.59 -24.88
C GLU A 193 65.75 -2.79 -24.51
N ASP A 194 65.67 -3.97 -25.14
CA ASP A 194 66.43 -4.62 -26.23
C ASP A 194 65.54 -5.56 -27.11
N SER A 195 65.79 -6.88 -27.13
CA SER A 195 65.39 -7.84 -28.16
C SER A 195 64.71 -9.14 -27.66
N GLY A 196 63.98 -9.81 -28.58
CA GLY A 196 63.38 -11.14 -28.40
C GLY A 196 61.84 -11.13 -28.53
N GLY A 197 61.19 -11.58 -29.61
CA GLY A 197 61.65 -12.39 -30.74
C GLY A 197 61.11 -13.82 -30.63
N CYS A 198 59.93 -14.08 -31.23
CA CYS A 198 59.54 -15.34 -31.88
C CYS A 198 58.14 -15.21 -32.52
N ALA A 199 58.03 -15.58 -33.80
CA ALA A 199 56.75 -15.93 -34.42
C ALA A 199 56.32 -17.34 -33.93
N GLU A 200 55.07 -17.78 -34.03
CA GLU A 200 54.47 -18.23 -35.29
C GLU A 200 52.94 -18.32 -35.23
N SER A 201 52.34 -18.12 -36.40
CA SER A 201 50.95 -18.34 -36.76
C SER A 201 50.48 -19.80 -36.74
N ARG A 202 49.21 -20.04 -36.39
CA ARG A 202 48.26 -20.99 -37.02
C ARG A 202 46.85 -20.68 -36.49
N SER A 203 45.92 -20.18 -37.30
CA SER A 203 45.09 -20.92 -38.28
C SER A 203 43.84 -21.54 -37.64
N ASP A 204 42.68 -20.93 -37.90
CA ASP A 204 41.38 -21.61 -37.90
C ASP A 204 41.39 -22.79 -38.90
N PRO A 205 40.45 -23.75 -38.76
CA PRO A 205 39.27 -23.64 -39.64
C PRO A 205 37.93 -24.02 -39.00
N ASP A 206 36.86 -23.69 -39.72
CA ASP A 206 35.45 -23.96 -39.44
C ASP A 206 35.10 -25.44 -39.16
N VAL A 207 34.13 -25.68 -38.26
CA VAL A 207 32.85 -26.43 -38.47
C VAL A 207 31.86 -26.01 -37.38
#